data_AF-A0A1V9ZUS1-F1
#
_entry.id   AF-A0A1V9ZUS1-F1
#
_cell.length_a   1.000
_cell.length_b   1.000
_cell.length_c   1.000
_cell.angle_alpha   90.00
_cell.angle_beta   90.00
_cell.angle_gamma   90.00
#
_symmetry.space_group_name_H-M   'P 1'
#
loop_
_entity.id
_entity.type
_entity.pdbx_description
1 polymer ?
#
loop_
_entity_poly.entity_id
_entity_poly.type
_entity_poly.pdbx_seq_one_letter_code
_entity_poly.pdbx_strand_id
1 'polypeptide(L)' 'MQCVVLSGKPINEPIEQYALPICVVLSGKPINEPIEQYGPFVMTTRSELQQTIRDYQDGKNGFENAATWNSSIAELAYQ' A
#
# COMPACT_ATOMS: atom_id res chain seq x y z
N MET A 1 -15.06 -0.77 11.30
CA MET A 1 -13.80 -1.54 11.39
C MET A 1 -12.86 -0.71 12.24
N GLN A 2 -12.45 -1.22 13.40
CA GLN A 2 -11.57 -0.48 14.32
C GLN A 2 -10.14 -0.96 14.12
N CYS A 3 -9.22 -0.03 13.85
CA CYS A 3 -7.79 -0.32 13.83
C CYS A 3 -7.20 0.08 15.19
N VAL A 4 -6.42 -0.82 15.79
CA VAL A 4 -5.70 -0.59 17.04
C VAL A 4 -4.21 -0.74 16.75
N VAL A 5 -3.42 0.30 17.06
CA VAL A 5 -1.96 0.29 16.88
C VAL A 5 -1.29 -0.01 18.21
N LEU A 6 -0.46 -1.06 18.23
CA LEU A 6 0.24 -1.54 19.43
C LEU A 6 1.73 -1.21 19.31
N SER A 7 2.30 -0.53 20.30
CA SER A 7 3.66 0.04 20.24
C SER A 7 4.77 -0.94 20.67
N GLY A 8 4.74 -2.20 20.22
CA GLY A 8 5.81 -3.19 20.46
C GLY A 8 5.93 -3.70 21.92
N LYS A 9 5.00 -3.34 22.80
CA LYS A 9 4.89 -3.97 24.13
C LYS A 9 4.18 -5.32 23.98
N PRO A 10 4.55 -6.35 24.78
CA PRO A 10 3.82 -7.61 24.80
C PRO A 10 2.33 -7.35 25.06
N ILE A 11 1.49 -7.89 24.18
CA ILE A 11 0.03 -7.96 24.38
C ILE A 11 -0.25 -8.98 25.48
N ASN A 12 -0.17 -8.52 26.72
CA ASN A 12 -0.57 -9.29 27.90
C ASN A 12 -1.99 -8.90 28.36
N GLU A 13 -2.60 -7.91 27.73
CA GLU A 13 -3.97 -7.50 28.05
C GLU A 13 -4.97 -8.42 27.34
N PRO A 14 -5.95 -9.00 28.09
CA PRO A 14 -6.98 -9.81 27.48
C PRO A 14 -7.80 -8.96 26.52
N ILE A 15 -7.97 -9.44 25.30
CA ILE A 15 -8.91 -8.87 24.35
C ILE A 15 -10.32 -9.21 24.86
N GLU A 16 -10.86 -8.38 25.75
CA GLU A 16 -12.27 -8.49 26.17
C GLU A 16 -13.15 -8.16 24.97
N GLN A 17 -13.59 -9.20 24.25
CA GLN A 17 -14.52 -9.01 23.15
C GLN A 17 -15.75 -9.90 23.31
N TYR A 18 -16.85 -9.25 23.67
CA TYR A 18 -18.19 -9.81 23.62
C TYR A 18 -18.62 -9.87 22.14
N ALA A 19 -18.84 -11.08 21.61
CA ALA A 19 -19.15 -11.45 20.21
C ALA A 19 -17.93 -11.73 19.31
N LEU A 20 -17.95 -12.89 18.63
CA LEU A 20 -16.88 -13.45 17.79
C LEU A 20 -16.35 -12.43 16.76
N PRO A 21 -15.23 -11.75 17.04
CA PRO A 21 -14.69 -10.74 16.14
C PRO A 21 -13.71 -11.43 15.19
N ILE A 22 -13.92 -11.28 13.88
CA ILE A 22 -12.87 -11.62 12.92
C ILE A 22 -11.85 -10.48 12.98
N CYS A 23 -10.67 -10.77 13.53
CA CYS A 23 -9.56 -9.84 13.60
C CYS A 23 -8.39 -10.32 12.72
N VAL A 24 -7.67 -9.38 12.15
CA VAL A 24 -6.40 -9.61 11.46
C VAL A 24 -5.33 -8.85 12.23
N VAL A 25 -4.29 -9.55 12.65
CA VAL A 25 -3.14 -8.96 13.34
C VAL A 25 -1.97 -8.90 12.37
N LEU A 26 -1.43 -7.70 12.16
CA LEU A 26 -0.25 -7.47 11.34
C LEU A 26 0.88 -6.96 12.24
N SER A 27 2.09 -7.49 12.05
CA SER A 27 3.28 -7.06 12.78
C SER A 27 4.50 -7.07 11.88
N GLY A 28 5.46 -6.19 12.16
CA GLY A 28 6.69 -6.07 11.39
C GLY A 28 7.69 -5.16 12.09
N LYS A 29 8.97 -5.33 11.75
CA LYS A 29 10.03 -4.41 12.21
C LYS A 29 9.89 -3.08 11.46
N PRO A 30 9.96 -1.93 12.14
CA PRO A 30 10.02 -0.63 11.46
C PRO A 30 11.18 -0.58 10.47
N ILE A 31 10.91 -0.15 9.25
CA ILE A 31 11.91 0.00 8.19
C ILE A 31 12.87 1.17 8.45
N ASN A 32 12.41 2.20 9.18
CA ASN A 32 13.18 3.39 9.56
C ASN A 32 13.77 4.17 8.36
N GLU A 33 13.11 4.11 7.21
CA GLU A 33 13.42 4.90 6.03
C GLU A 33 12.39 6.03 5.89
N PRO A 34 12.78 7.20 5.34
CA PRO A 34 11.83 8.22 4.94
C PRO A 34 10.79 7.66 3.97
N ILE A 35 9.53 8.09 4.13
CA ILE A 35 8.42 7.65 3.29
C ILE A 35 7.86 8.88 2.57
N GLU A 36 8.02 8.91 1.26
CA GLU A 36 7.44 9.89 0.34
C GLU A 36 6.38 9.18 -0.52
N GLN A 37 5.11 9.49 -0.30
CA GLN A 37 3.99 8.84 -0.98
C GLN A 37 3.19 9.81 -1.86
N TYR A 38 2.85 9.37 -3.06
CA TYR A 38 1.85 10.04 -3.91
C TYR A 38 1.08 9.03 -4.76
N GLY A 39 -0.23 8.93 -4.52
CA GLY A 39 -1.09 7.97 -5.21
C GLY A 39 -0.58 6.53 -5.03
N PRO A 40 -0.33 5.79 -6.13
CA PRO A 40 0.14 4.40 -6.08
C PRO A 40 1.66 4.26 -5.82
N PHE A 41 2.40 5.35 -5.73
CA PHE A 41 3.86 5.32 -5.64
C PHE A 41 4.36 5.71 -4.24
N VAL A 42 5.35 4.95 -3.74
CA VAL A 42 6.03 5.17 -2.46
C VAL A 42 7.53 5.09 -2.70
N MET A 43 8.27 6.14 -2.37
CA MET A 43 9.73 6.25 -2.52
C MET A 43 10.38 6.82 -1.26
N THR A 44 11.70 6.84 -1.21
CA THR A 44 12.46 7.39 -0.07
C THR A 44 12.68 8.90 -0.20
N THR A 45 12.72 9.44 -1.42
CA THR A 45 12.93 10.87 -1.66
C THR A 45 11.88 11.49 -2.59
N ARG A 46 11.68 12.82 -2.44
CA ARG A 46 10.75 13.57 -3.29
C ARG A 46 11.17 13.58 -4.76
N SER A 47 12.48 13.62 -5.04
CA SER A 47 13.04 13.59 -6.39
C SER A 47 12.77 12.26 -7.09
N GLU A 48 12.93 11.14 -6.39
CA GLU A 48 12.62 9.80 -6.93
C GLU A 48 11.14 9.69 -7.23
N LEU A 49 10.27 10.13 -6.32
CA LEU A 49 8.84 10.12 -6.53
C LEU A 49 8.42 10.93 -7.77
N GLN A 50 9.00 12.11 -7.96
CA GLN A 50 8.77 12.92 -9.15
C GLN A 50 9.28 12.26 -10.43
N GLN A 51 10.40 11.54 -10.36
CA GLN A 51 10.91 10.77 -11.49
C GLN A 51 10.00 9.60 -11.82
N THR A 52 9.54 8.82 -10.84
CA THR A 52 8.61 7.71 -11.04
C THR A 52 7.31 8.16 -11.70
N ILE A 53 6.79 9.32 -11.31
CA ILE A 53 5.59 9.89 -11.95
C ILE A 53 5.87 10.17 -13.44
N ARG A 54 7.02 10.78 -13.77
CA ARG A 54 7.42 11.01 -15.17
C ARG A 54 7.60 9.70 -15.92
N ASP A 55 8.25 8.71 -15.31
CA ASP A 55 8.49 7.40 -15.93
C ASP A 55 7.18 6.67 -16.22
N TYR A 56 6.20 6.76 -15.33
CA TYR A 56 4.85 6.22 -15.56
C TYR A 56 4.14 6.93 -16.73
N GLN A 57 4.21 8.27 -16.78
CA GLN A 57 3.60 9.07 -17.84
C GLN A 57 4.25 8.82 -19.21
N ASP A 58 5.57 8.67 -19.22
CA ASP A 58 6.38 8.43 -20.42
C ASP A 58 6.42 6.95 -20.84
N GLY A 59 5.97 6.04 -19.99
CA GLY A 59 6.10 4.59 -20.21
C GLY A 59 7.55 4.12 -20.24
N LYS A 60 8.35 4.45 -19.23
CA LYS A 60 9.78 4.12 -19.14
C LYS A 60 10.11 3.45 -17.81
N ASN A 61 11.32 2.90 -17.70
CA ASN A 61 11.90 2.37 -16.47
C ASN A 61 10.98 1.37 -15.75
N GLY A 62 10.37 0.45 -16.51
CA GLY A 62 9.44 -0.57 -16.00
C GLY A 62 7.96 -0.32 -16.30
N PHE A 63 7.61 0.83 -16.90
CA PHE A 63 6.23 1.17 -17.31
C PHE A 63 5.99 1.12 -18.82
N GLU A 64 6.83 0.44 -19.59
CA GLU A 64 6.82 0.46 -21.07
C GLU A 64 5.49 0.00 -21.67
N ASN A 65 4.80 -0.91 -21.00
CA ASN A 65 3.52 -1.45 -21.47
C ASN A 65 2.30 -0.71 -20.88
N ALA A 66 2.49 0.29 -20.02
CA ALA A 66 1.39 0.93 -19.30
C ALA A 66 0.41 1.66 -20.23
N ALA A 67 0.91 2.26 -21.32
CA ALA A 67 0.09 3.06 -22.23
C ALA A 67 -0.85 2.23 -23.12
N THR A 68 -0.50 0.99 -23.42
CA THR A 68 -1.25 0.13 -24.37
C THR A 68 -2.03 -0.98 -23.67
N TRP A 69 -1.76 -1.22 -22.39
CA TRP A 69 -2.38 -2.32 -21.66
C TRP A 69 -3.83 -2.00 -21.28
N ASN A 70 -4.72 -2.94 -21.60
CA ASN A 70 -6.10 -2.95 -21.15
C ASN A 70 -6.44 -4.35 -20.62
N SER A 71 -7.11 -4.43 -19.47
CA SER A 71 -7.48 -5.71 -18.88
C SER A 71 -8.84 -6.19 -19.42
N SER A 72 -8.94 -7.46 -19.79
CA SER A 72 -10.21 -8.07 -20.21
C SER A 72 -11.29 -8.03 -19.12
N ILE A 73 -10.90 -8.06 -17.85
CA ILE A 73 -11.83 -7.97 -16.72
C ILE A 73 -12.44 -6.57 -16.59
N ALA A 74 -11.68 -5.51 -16.91
CA ALA A 74 -12.22 -4.15 -16.86
C ALA A 74 -13.32 -3.92 -17.90
N GLU A 75 -13.24 -4.58 -19.06
CA GLU A 75 -14.30 -4.54 -20.08
C GLU A 75 -15.58 -5.24 -19.62
N LEU A 76 -15.45 -6.32 -18.85
CA LEU A 76 -16.61 -7.05 -18.29
C LEU A 76 -17.37 -6.25 -17.22
N ALA A 77 -16.72 -5.29 -16.55
CA ALA A 77 -17.35 -4.50 -15.49
C ALA A 77 -18.36 -3.45 -16.01
N TYR A 78 -18.41 -3.22 -17.33
CA TYR A 78 -19.33 -2.28 -17.98
C TYR A 78 -20.36 -2.97 -18.89
N GLN A 79 -20.45 -4.30 -18.83
CA GLN A 79 -21.48 -5.13 -19.49
C GLN A 79 -22.54 -5.55 -18.49
#